data_AF-A0A8X7SCQ3-F1
#
_entry.id   AF-A0A8X7SCQ3-F1
#
_cell.length_a   1.000
_cell.length_b   1.000
_cell.length_c   1.000
_cell.angle_alpha   90.00
_cell.angle_beta   90.00
_cell.angle_gamma   90.00
#
_symmetry.space_group_name_H-M   'P 1'
#
loop_
_entity.id
_entity.type
_entity.pdbx_description
1 polymer ?
#
loop_
_entity_poly.entity_id
_entity_poly.type
_entity_poly.pdbx_seq_one_letter_code
_entity_poly.pdbx_strand_id
1 'polypeptide(L)'
;MSLCTSLETIPTVINLKSLHNINLDGCILLKSFPDISTNISELHLNQTGIEEVPSWIENFSRLGWLYMYGCNSLQRVSLNMTKLKHLHKAEFSDCAALTDSSWNDDSSSEEVVAAMSTDDIQPKFLEDEPSCPPEGYFSMLNLSFINCDNFDPEALIKQQSALMEMIILGEEVPSYFTHRTTGTSLTNIPLPRISPSQPVFSFRCCPVVDAMGPLSFEIENCFRFVDRLGNHVEYVDSVRDF
;
A
#
# COMPACT_ATOMS: atom_id res chain seq x y z
N MET A 1 -1.15 -22.45 10.86
CA MET A 1 -0.98 -22.79 12.30
C MET A 1 -1.29 -21.53 13.08
N SER A 2 -2.54 -21.29 13.47
CA SER A 2 -2.91 -20.12 14.27
C SER A 2 -3.03 -20.46 15.75
N LEU A 3 -2.96 -19.45 16.61
CA LEU A 3 -3.12 -19.49 18.07
C LEU A 3 -2.10 -20.40 18.78
N CYS A 4 -0.93 -20.63 18.18
CA CYS A 4 0.13 -21.41 18.80
C CYS A 4 0.90 -20.53 19.79
N THR A 5 0.39 -20.41 21.01
CA THR A 5 0.92 -19.50 22.04
C THR A 5 2.31 -19.89 22.55
N SER A 6 2.82 -21.07 22.20
CA SER A 6 4.17 -21.54 22.54
C SER A 6 5.16 -21.47 21.37
N LEU A 7 4.72 -20.99 20.19
CA LEU A 7 5.60 -20.87 19.03
C LEU A 7 6.49 -19.64 19.16
N GLU A 8 7.77 -19.87 19.43
CA GLU A 8 8.78 -18.80 19.55
C GLU A 8 9.50 -18.51 18.23
N THR A 9 9.71 -19.55 17.42
CA THR A 9 10.44 -19.48 16.16
C THR A 9 9.81 -20.41 15.13
N ILE A 10 9.99 -20.08 13.85
CA ILE A 10 9.63 -20.98 12.74
C ILE A 10 10.94 -21.59 12.23
N PRO A 11 10.99 -22.92 12.03
CA PRO A 11 12.16 -23.56 11.45
C PRO A 11 12.45 -22.95 10.08
N THR A 12 13.67 -22.44 9.94
CA THR A 12 14.20 -21.85 8.72
C THR A 12 14.25 -22.91 7.61
N VAL A 13 13.96 -22.53 6.37
CA VAL A 13 14.22 -23.36 5.17
C VAL A 13 13.30 -24.58 5.01
N ILE A 14 11.99 -24.35 4.88
CA ILE A 14 11.12 -25.30 4.17
C ILE A 14 10.67 -24.63 2.88
N ASN A 15 11.32 -24.97 1.77
CA ASN A 15 10.90 -24.51 0.44
C ASN A 15 9.66 -25.30 -0.01
N LEU A 16 8.50 -24.88 0.45
CA LEU A 16 7.20 -25.47 0.10
C LEU A 16 6.67 -24.80 -1.16
N LYS A 17 7.04 -25.34 -2.33
CA LYS A 17 6.69 -24.79 -3.64
C LYS A 17 5.18 -24.59 -3.87
N SER A 18 4.32 -25.34 -3.18
CA SER A 18 2.86 -25.26 -3.32
C SER A 18 2.18 -24.43 -2.23
N LEU A 19 2.95 -23.81 -1.34
CA LEU A 19 2.41 -23.04 -0.23
C LEU A 19 2.23 -21.57 -0.67
N HIS A 20 0.97 -21.13 -0.67
CA HIS A 20 0.59 -19.78 -1.10
C HIS A 20 0.09 -18.92 0.07
N ASN A 21 -0.56 -19.54 1.06
CA ASN A 21 -1.05 -18.86 2.25
C ASN A 21 -0.36 -19.44 3.50
N ILE A 22 0.15 -18.57 4.36
CA ILE A 22 0.61 -18.91 5.71
C ILE A 22 -0.20 -18.10 6.72
N ASN A 23 -0.84 -18.81 7.66
CA ASN A 23 -1.47 -18.20 8.82
C ASN A 23 -0.75 -18.60 10.12
N LEU A 24 -0.29 -17.58 10.85
CA LEU A 24 0.40 -17.63 12.14
C LEU A 24 -0.26 -16.67 13.16
N ASP A 25 -1.51 -16.29 12.93
CA ASP A 25 -2.25 -15.36 13.77
C ASP A 25 -2.26 -15.82 15.23
N GLY A 26 -2.10 -14.90 16.17
CA GLY A 26 -2.13 -15.15 17.61
C GLY A 26 -0.97 -15.99 18.15
N CYS A 27 0.11 -16.16 17.39
CA CYS A 27 1.37 -16.72 17.90
C CYS A 27 2.13 -15.64 18.71
N ILE A 28 1.63 -15.34 19.91
CA ILE A 28 2.09 -14.21 20.74
C ILE A 28 3.57 -14.26 21.16
N LEU A 29 4.20 -15.44 21.15
CA LEU A 29 5.62 -15.60 21.48
C LEU A 29 6.54 -15.56 20.26
N LEU A 30 5.99 -15.50 19.03
CA LEU A 30 6.75 -15.37 17.81
C LEU A 30 7.24 -13.92 17.70
N LYS A 31 8.52 -13.68 17.96
CA LYS A 31 9.10 -12.33 18.04
C LYS A 31 9.84 -11.86 16.79
N SER A 32 10.26 -12.79 15.96
CA SER A 32 10.97 -12.53 14.71
C SER A 32 10.06 -12.76 13.52
N PHE A 33 10.17 -11.91 12.49
CA PHE A 33 9.50 -12.15 11.22
C PHE A 33 9.89 -13.52 10.64
N PRO A 34 8.93 -14.32 10.13
CA PRO A 34 9.21 -15.68 9.70
C PRO A 34 10.08 -15.73 8.45
N ASP A 35 11.22 -16.41 8.53
CA ASP A 35 12.07 -16.74 7.38
C ASP A 35 11.62 -18.08 6.77
N ILE A 36 10.69 -17.98 5.83
CA ILE A 36 9.87 -19.06 5.25
C ILE A 36 9.97 -19.03 3.72
N SER A 37 9.27 -19.94 3.03
CA SER A 37 9.22 -19.94 1.57
C SER A 37 8.72 -18.59 1.04
N THR A 38 9.46 -18.05 0.07
CA THR A 38 9.14 -16.77 -0.58
C THR A 38 8.05 -16.88 -1.66
N ASN A 39 7.55 -18.10 -1.95
CA ASN A 39 6.52 -18.34 -2.97
C ASN A 39 5.09 -18.05 -2.46
N ILE A 40 4.94 -17.46 -1.29
CA ILE A 40 3.64 -17.13 -0.69
C ILE A 40 3.05 -15.86 -1.29
N SER A 41 1.72 -15.84 -1.43
CA SER A 41 0.93 -14.68 -1.78
C SER A 41 0.25 -14.04 -0.58
N GLU A 42 -0.02 -14.79 0.49
CA GLU A 42 -0.75 -14.31 1.67
C GLU A 42 -0.04 -14.71 2.97
N LEU A 43 0.19 -13.73 3.84
CA LEU A 43 0.84 -13.92 5.14
C LEU A 43 0.04 -13.27 6.26
N HIS A 44 -0.50 -14.09 7.16
CA HIS A 44 -1.24 -13.65 8.34
C HIS A 44 -0.38 -13.81 9.59
N LEU A 45 -0.12 -12.69 10.27
CA LEU A 45 0.71 -12.53 11.46
C LEU A 45 0.00 -11.66 12.51
N ASN A 46 -1.33 -11.58 12.46
CA ASN A 46 -2.11 -10.76 13.39
C ASN A 46 -1.83 -11.19 14.83
N GLN A 47 -1.77 -10.24 15.75
CA GLN A 47 -1.59 -10.49 17.18
C GLN A 47 -0.37 -11.38 17.50
N THR A 48 0.71 -11.23 16.74
CA THR A 48 2.00 -11.87 17.03
C THR A 48 2.86 -10.96 17.89
N GLY A 49 3.92 -11.53 18.49
CA GLY A 49 4.92 -10.78 19.24
C GLY A 49 6.01 -10.15 18.36
N ILE A 50 5.81 -10.11 17.03
CA ILE A 50 6.84 -9.71 16.07
C ILE A 50 7.21 -8.24 16.29
N GLU A 51 8.51 -7.98 16.40
CA GLU A 51 9.03 -6.64 16.73
C GLU A 51 9.36 -5.80 15.49
N GLU A 52 9.61 -6.45 14.34
CA GLU A 52 10.02 -5.78 13.10
C GLU A 52 9.54 -6.53 11.86
N VAL A 53 9.10 -5.79 10.84
CA VAL A 53 9.08 -6.27 9.44
C VAL A 53 10.41 -5.91 8.78
N PRO A 54 11.25 -6.89 8.43
CA PRO A 54 12.61 -6.65 7.96
C PRO A 54 12.65 -6.35 6.46
N SER A 55 13.70 -5.64 6.02
CA SER A 55 13.86 -5.25 4.61
C SER A 55 13.91 -6.42 3.63
N TRP A 56 14.37 -7.60 4.07
CA TRP A 56 14.41 -8.79 3.22
C TRP A 56 13.04 -9.37 2.87
N ILE A 57 11.94 -8.83 3.43
CA ILE A 57 10.59 -9.12 2.94
C ILE A 57 10.45 -8.84 1.44
N GLU A 58 11.30 -7.97 0.86
CA GLU A 58 11.41 -7.77 -0.58
C GLU A 58 11.68 -9.06 -1.39
N ASN A 59 12.19 -10.12 -0.75
CA ASN A 59 12.38 -11.43 -1.37
C ASN A 59 11.06 -12.20 -1.58
N PHE A 60 9.98 -11.78 -0.92
CA PHE A 60 8.64 -12.37 -1.02
C PHE A 60 7.94 -11.78 -2.25
N SER A 61 8.52 -12.03 -3.42
CA SER A 61 8.13 -11.34 -4.66
C SER A 61 6.68 -11.57 -5.08
N ARG A 62 6.01 -12.62 -4.57
CA ARG A 62 4.60 -12.93 -4.85
C ARG A 62 3.63 -12.43 -3.78
N LEU A 63 4.11 -11.85 -2.69
CA LEU A 63 3.28 -11.44 -1.56
C LEU A 63 2.32 -10.34 -2.00
N GLY A 64 1.04 -10.67 -1.98
CA GLY A 64 -0.07 -9.75 -2.26
C GLY A 64 -0.73 -9.20 -1.01
N TRP A 65 -0.76 -9.98 0.07
CA TRP A 65 -1.45 -9.60 1.30
C TRP A 65 -0.62 -9.91 2.54
N LEU A 66 -0.38 -8.88 3.35
CA LEU A 66 0.27 -8.95 4.65
C LEU A 66 -0.68 -8.47 5.74
N TYR A 67 -0.96 -9.32 6.74
CA TYR A 67 -1.84 -8.97 7.85
C TYR A 67 -1.07 -9.00 9.18
N MET A 68 -0.96 -7.86 9.84
CA MET A 68 -0.27 -7.67 11.13
C MET A 68 -1.12 -6.84 12.12
N TYR A 69 -2.44 -7.00 12.08
CA TYR A 69 -3.36 -6.33 13.00
C TYR A 69 -3.06 -6.69 14.46
N GLY A 70 -3.03 -5.69 15.35
CA GLY A 70 -2.91 -5.90 16.79
C GLY A 70 -1.52 -6.36 17.26
N CYS A 71 -0.48 -6.17 16.45
CA CYS A 71 0.90 -6.54 16.79
C CYS A 71 1.53 -5.48 17.71
N ASN A 72 1.18 -5.51 18.99
CA ASN A 72 1.59 -4.50 19.98
C ASN A 72 3.10 -4.44 20.29
N SER A 73 3.90 -5.39 19.81
CA SER A 73 5.36 -5.36 19.92
C SER A 73 6.05 -4.83 18.66
N LEU A 74 5.32 -4.67 17.55
CA LEU A 74 5.84 -4.22 16.27
C LEU A 74 6.27 -2.76 16.37
N GLN A 75 7.56 -2.50 16.24
CA GLN A 75 8.16 -1.17 16.36
C GLN A 75 8.49 -0.56 15.01
N ARG A 76 8.90 -1.40 14.04
CA ARG A 76 9.47 -0.97 12.77
C ARG A 76 8.94 -1.77 11.59
N VAL A 77 8.61 -1.10 10.50
CA VAL A 77 8.21 -1.73 9.23
C VAL A 77 9.13 -1.29 8.10
N SER A 78 9.83 -2.22 7.47
CA SER A 78 10.65 -1.95 6.28
C SER A 78 10.04 -2.63 5.06
N LEU A 79 9.54 -1.86 4.11
CA LEU A 79 8.94 -2.37 2.87
C LEU A 79 9.61 -1.71 1.66
N ASN A 80 10.03 -2.51 0.68
CA ASN A 80 10.61 -2.01 -0.55
C ASN A 80 9.57 -2.03 -1.68
N MET A 81 8.97 -0.87 -1.96
CA MET A 81 7.88 -0.76 -2.94
C MET A 81 8.31 -0.99 -4.37
N THR A 82 9.58 -0.78 -4.71
CA THR A 82 10.09 -1.10 -6.06
C THR A 82 10.16 -2.60 -6.34
N LYS A 83 10.31 -3.41 -5.27
CA LYS A 83 10.47 -4.86 -5.36
C LYS A 83 9.21 -5.65 -5.02
N LEU A 84 8.38 -5.14 -4.11
CA LEU A 84 7.10 -5.73 -3.71
C LEU A 84 5.97 -5.39 -4.71
N LYS A 85 6.20 -5.68 -5.99
CA LYS A 85 5.32 -5.27 -7.11
C LYS A 85 3.90 -5.86 -7.06
N HIS A 86 3.73 -6.96 -6.32
CA HIS A 86 2.47 -7.66 -6.20
C HIS A 86 1.74 -7.33 -4.90
N LEU A 87 2.31 -6.52 -4.00
CA LEU A 87 1.70 -6.20 -2.73
C LEU A 87 0.49 -5.29 -2.94
N HIS A 88 -0.70 -5.82 -2.66
CA HIS A 88 -1.97 -5.12 -2.77
C HIS A 88 -2.43 -4.56 -1.42
N LYS A 89 -2.16 -5.28 -0.32
CA LYS A 89 -2.57 -4.85 1.01
C LYS A 89 -1.52 -5.16 2.08
N ALA A 90 -1.26 -4.19 2.94
CA ALA A 90 -0.59 -4.41 4.20
C ALA A 90 -1.34 -3.75 5.37
N GLU A 91 -1.72 -4.57 6.35
CA GLU A 91 -2.53 -4.19 7.49
C GLU A 91 -1.66 -4.11 8.76
N PHE A 92 -1.57 -2.93 9.36
CA PHE A 92 -0.80 -2.65 10.57
C PHE A 92 -1.62 -1.92 11.66
N SER A 93 -2.96 -1.95 11.59
CA SER A 93 -3.80 -1.30 12.59
C SER A 93 -3.64 -1.92 13.98
N ASP A 94 -3.95 -1.14 15.02
CA ASP A 94 -3.83 -1.51 16.43
C ASP A 94 -2.40 -1.97 16.81
N CYS A 95 -1.37 -1.43 16.16
CA CYS A 95 0.05 -1.68 16.49
C CYS A 95 0.60 -0.56 17.38
N ALA A 96 0.36 -0.65 18.69
CA ALA A 96 0.66 0.43 19.63
C ALA A 96 2.16 0.84 19.72
N ALA A 97 3.09 -0.09 19.45
CA ALA A 97 4.53 0.19 19.51
C ALA A 97 5.13 0.73 18.20
N LEU A 98 4.35 0.79 17.12
CA LEU A 98 4.84 1.15 15.80
C LEU A 98 5.21 2.62 15.77
N THR A 99 6.49 2.90 15.52
CA THR A 99 7.03 4.27 15.52
C THR A 99 7.75 4.61 14.23
N ASP A 100 8.33 3.63 13.56
CA ASP A 100 9.21 3.85 12.40
C ASP A 100 8.78 2.99 11.21
N SER A 101 8.90 3.58 10.03
CA SER A 101 8.68 2.87 8.78
C SER A 101 9.65 3.35 7.70
N SER A 102 10.31 2.39 7.05
CA SER A 102 11.29 2.64 6.00
C SER A 102 10.75 2.12 4.68
N TRP A 103 10.62 3.02 3.71
CA TRP A 103 10.10 2.73 2.37
C TRP A 103 11.20 3.07 1.38
N ASN A 104 12.13 2.14 1.18
CA ASN A 104 13.25 2.38 0.27
C ASN A 104 12.77 2.26 -1.17
N ASP A 105 12.43 3.42 -1.73
CA ASP A 105 12.31 3.63 -3.15
C ASP A 105 13.70 4.02 -3.66
N ASP A 106 14.52 3.05 -4.08
CA ASP A 106 15.83 3.31 -4.71
C ASP A 106 15.64 3.90 -6.12
N SER A 107 14.79 4.94 -6.26
CA SER A 107 14.59 5.66 -7.51
C SER A 107 15.63 6.77 -7.65
N SER A 108 16.88 6.37 -7.90
CA SER A 108 17.85 7.22 -8.62
C SER A 108 17.89 6.91 -10.12
N SER A 109 16.96 6.10 -10.64
CA SER A 109 16.80 5.86 -12.07
C SER A 109 15.56 6.55 -12.63
N GLU A 110 15.77 7.34 -13.68
CA GLU A 110 14.78 8.05 -14.50
C GLU A 110 13.83 7.11 -15.29
N GLU A 111 13.63 5.86 -14.86
CA GLU A 111 12.99 4.80 -15.66
C GLU A 111 11.50 4.55 -15.34
N VAL A 112 10.93 5.15 -14.30
CA VAL A 112 9.52 4.91 -13.92
C VAL A 112 8.50 5.55 -14.88
N VAL A 113 8.93 6.44 -15.78
CA VAL A 113 8.04 7.11 -16.74
C VAL A 113 7.80 6.28 -18.02
N ALA A 114 8.59 5.22 -18.24
CA ALA A 114 8.54 4.43 -19.47
C ALA A 114 7.66 3.17 -19.39
N ALA A 115 7.28 2.71 -18.19
CA ALA A 115 6.49 1.47 -18.04
C ALA A 115 4.98 1.65 -18.34
N MET A 116 4.53 2.88 -18.63
CA MET A 116 3.16 3.16 -19.07
C MET A 116 3.07 3.21 -20.60
N SER A 117 3.51 2.18 -21.32
CA SER A 117 3.10 1.97 -22.71
C SER A 117 3.39 0.54 -23.19
N THR A 118 2.29 -0.15 -23.50
CA THR A 118 2.12 -1.25 -24.47
C THR A 118 3.20 -2.32 -24.49
N ASP A 119 2.97 -3.42 -23.77
CA ASP A 119 3.48 -4.71 -24.23
C ASP A 119 2.30 -5.62 -24.62
N ASP A 120 2.46 -6.16 -25.83
CA ASP A 120 1.51 -6.94 -26.60
C ASP A 120 0.95 -8.15 -25.84
N ILE A 121 -0.37 -8.27 -25.91
CA ILE A 121 -1.11 -9.48 -25.55
C ILE A 121 -0.76 -10.57 -26.57
N GLN A 122 -0.01 -11.58 -26.14
CA GLN A 122 -0.26 -12.95 -26.59
C GLN A 122 -0.47 -13.86 -25.39
N PRO A 123 -1.66 -14.49 -25.25
CA PRO A 123 -1.95 -15.35 -24.12
C PRO A 123 -1.24 -16.69 -24.32
N LYS A 124 -0.22 -16.96 -23.51
CA LYS A 124 0.26 -18.33 -23.30
C LYS A 124 -0.44 -18.89 -22.08
N PHE A 125 -1.45 -19.70 -22.34
CA PHE A 125 -2.06 -20.60 -21.36
C PHE A 125 -0.99 -21.47 -20.71
N LEU A 126 -0.82 -21.34 -19.40
CA LEU A 126 -0.45 -22.43 -18.51
C LEU A 126 -1.40 -22.37 -17.31
N GLU A 127 -2.07 -23.49 -17.11
CA GLU A 127 -3.21 -23.69 -16.23
C GLU A 127 -2.81 -23.75 -14.74
N ASP A 128 -3.78 -23.44 -13.88
CA ASP A 128 -3.81 -23.59 -12.41
C ASP A 128 -2.99 -22.60 -11.56
N GLU A 129 -3.38 -21.33 -11.56
CA GLU A 129 -3.02 -20.34 -10.52
C GLU A 129 -4.25 -20.01 -9.65
N PRO A 130 -4.19 -20.17 -8.31
CA PRO A 130 -5.28 -19.76 -7.44
C PRO A 130 -5.30 -18.23 -7.33
N SER A 131 -6.20 -17.64 -8.11
CA SER A 131 -6.80 -16.29 -7.96
C SER A 131 -5.89 -15.17 -7.44
N CYS A 132 -4.93 -14.73 -8.26
CA CYS A 132 -4.66 -13.29 -8.34
C CYS A 132 -5.87 -12.59 -9.00
N PRO A 133 -6.25 -11.37 -8.57
CA PRO A 133 -7.29 -10.60 -9.25
C PRO A 133 -6.89 -10.37 -10.72
N PRO A 134 -7.88 -10.28 -11.64
CA PRO A 134 -7.62 -10.26 -13.07
C PRO A 134 -6.71 -9.11 -13.48
N GLU A 135 -5.67 -9.45 -14.26
CA GLU A 135 -4.70 -8.55 -14.87
C GLU A 135 -5.42 -7.45 -15.67
N GLY A 136 -5.43 -6.23 -15.13
CA GLY A 136 -6.13 -5.09 -15.72
C GLY A 136 -6.54 -4.01 -14.71
N TYR A 137 -6.54 -4.32 -13.42
CA TYR A 137 -6.69 -3.31 -12.36
C TYR A 137 -5.35 -2.63 -12.08
N PHE A 138 -5.31 -1.29 -12.18
CA PHE A 138 -4.23 -0.51 -11.56
C PHE A 138 -4.23 -0.86 -10.07
N SER A 139 -3.24 -1.66 -9.65
CA SER A 139 -3.19 -2.17 -8.27
C SER A 139 -2.69 -1.08 -7.35
N MET A 140 -3.62 -0.36 -6.73
CA MET A 140 -3.32 0.59 -5.67
C MET A 140 -2.94 -0.18 -4.41
N LEU A 141 -1.78 0.13 -3.83
CA LEU A 141 -1.40 -0.47 -2.56
C LEU A 141 -2.26 0.13 -1.44
N ASN A 142 -2.95 -0.73 -0.69
CA ASN A 142 -3.70 -0.34 0.50
C ASN A 142 -2.88 -0.56 1.76
N LEU A 143 -2.54 0.53 2.46
CA LEU A 143 -1.90 0.50 3.77
C LEU A 143 -2.86 0.98 4.86
N SER A 144 -2.89 0.26 5.98
CA SER A 144 -3.73 0.62 7.11
C SER A 144 -2.92 0.71 8.40
N PHE A 145 -3.05 1.84 9.10
CA PHE A 145 -2.37 2.15 10.37
C PHE A 145 -3.37 2.74 11.38
N ILE A 146 -4.61 2.24 11.38
CA ILE A 146 -5.66 2.73 12.29
C ILE A 146 -5.22 2.45 13.74
N ASN A 147 -5.42 3.42 14.63
CA ASN A 147 -5.05 3.33 16.05
C ASN A 147 -3.54 3.07 16.32
N CYS A 148 -2.65 3.56 15.44
CA CYS A 148 -1.20 3.55 15.66
C CYS A 148 -0.73 4.91 16.19
N ASP A 149 -0.97 5.19 17.46
CA ASP A 149 -0.80 6.54 18.06
C ASP A 149 0.63 7.10 17.98
N ASN A 150 1.64 6.22 17.96
CA ASN A 150 3.05 6.60 17.92
C ASN A 150 3.62 6.69 16.48
N PHE A 151 2.81 6.37 15.47
CA PHE A 151 3.23 6.33 14.08
C PHE A 151 3.10 7.71 13.44
N ASP A 152 4.18 8.20 12.81
CA ASP A 152 4.15 9.44 12.02
C ASP A 152 3.96 9.13 10.53
N PRO A 153 2.74 9.28 9.98
CA PRO A 153 2.48 9.03 8.56
C PRO A 153 3.10 10.08 7.63
N GLU A 154 3.56 11.23 8.14
CA GLU A 154 4.09 12.32 7.31
C GLU A 154 5.39 11.92 6.60
N ALA A 155 6.25 11.15 7.27
CA ALA A 155 7.49 10.63 6.69
C ALA A 155 7.22 9.74 5.47
N LEU A 156 6.28 8.80 5.63
CA LEU A 156 5.82 7.90 4.57
C LEU A 156 5.21 8.70 3.40
N ILE A 157 4.30 9.62 3.70
CA ILE A 157 3.66 10.46 2.68
C ILE A 157 4.74 11.21 1.90
N LYS A 158 5.71 11.87 2.54
CA LYS A 158 6.75 12.66 1.84
C LYS A 158 7.64 11.83 0.90
N GLN A 159 7.88 10.56 1.21
CA GLN A 159 8.84 9.71 0.49
C GLN A 159 8.25 8.97 -0.72
N GLN A 160 6.91 8.94 -0.88
CA GLN A 160 6.22 8.08 -1.85
C GLN A 160 6.23 8.58 -3.31
N SER A 161 6.61 7.70 -4.25
CA SER A 161 6.43 7.88 -5.70
C SER A 161 5.30 7.02 -6.32
N ALA A 162 4.89 5.93 -5.66
CA ALA A 162 3.88 4.98 -6.13
C ALA A 162 2.42 5.39 -5.78
N LEU A 163 1.46 4.89 -6.57
CA LEU A 163 0.03 4.97 -6.25
C LEU A 163 -0.27 4.14 -5.01
N MET A 164 -0.65 4.82 -3.94
CA MET A 164 -0.90 4.22 -2.64
C MET A 164 -2.10 4.88 -1.98
N GLU A 165 -2.93 4.05 -1.36
CA GLU A 165 -3.95 4.45 -0.42
C GLU A 165 -3.47 4.17 0.99
N MET A 166 -3.68 5.12 1.90
CA MET A 166 -3.32 4.96 3.30
C MET A 166 -4.45 5.42 4.21
N ILE A 167 -4.83 4.56 5.15
CA ILE A 167 -5.85 4.84 6.15
C ILE A 167 -5.17 5.04 7.50
N ILE A 168 -5.40 6.23 8.07
CA ILE A 168 -4.88 6.65 9.38
C ILE A 168 -6.02 7.22 10.21
N LEU A 169 -5.89 7.14 11.54
CA LEU A 169 -6.79 7.86 12.43
C LEU A 169 -6.36 9.33 12.50
N GLY A 170 -7.30 10.25 12.32
CA GLY A 170 -7.03 11.68 12.41
C GLY A 170 -8.31 12.51 12.43
N GLU A 171 -8.24 13.65 13.11
CA GLU A 171 -9.38 14.58 13.24
C GLU A 171 -9.35 15.71 12.20
N GLU A 172 -8.17 16.02 11.66
CA GLU A 172 -7.97 17.14 10.74
C GLU A 172 -7.04 16.76 9.58
N VAL A 173 -7.26 17.42 8.42
CA VAL A 173 -6.37 17.28 7.27
C VAL A 173 -4.99 17.87 7.63
N PRO A 174 -3.88 17.12 7.45
CA PRO A 174 -2.56 17.56 7.83
C PRO A 174 -2.13 18.92 7.26
N SER A 175 -1.30 19.63 8.02
CA SER A 175 -0.98 21.04 7.74
C SER A 175 -0.24 21.30 6.42
N TYR A 176 0.40 20.27 5.85
CA TYR A 176 1.13 20.36 4.58
C TYR A 176 0.24 20.24 3.34
N PHE A 177 -1.05 19.87 3.48
CA PHE A 177 -2.01 20.01 2.39
C PHE A 177 -2.37 21.50 2.23
N THR A 178 -2.01 22.08 1.07
CA THR A 178 -2.12 23.53 0.82
C THR A 178 -3.52 23.98 0.43
N HIS A 179 -4.32 23.08 -0.15
CA HIS A 179 -5.69 23.34 -0.55
C HIS A 179 -6.62 22.49 0.32
N ARG A 180 -7.53 23.14 1.05
CA ARG A 180 -8.46 22.47 1.98
C ARG A 180 -9.87 23.03 1.87
N THR A 181 -10.84 22.21 2.21
CA THR A 181 -12.26 22.54 2.28
C THR A 181 -12.88 21.74 3.42
N THR A 182 -13.98 22.24 3.99
CA THR A 182 -14.86 21.48 4.88
C THR A 182 -16.09 20.94 4.16
N GLY A 183 -16.26 21.27 2.87
CA GLY A 183 -17.34 20.74 2.02
C GLY A 183 -16.95 19.44 1.31
N THR A 184 -17.87 18.88 0.54
CA THR A 184 -17.70 17.61 -0.18
C THR A 184 -16.91 17.74 -1.50
N SER A 185 -16.47 18.95 -1.86
CA SER A 185 -15.77 19.20 -3.12
C SER A 185 -14.78 20.34 -3.00
N LEU A 186 -13.66 20.24 -3.72
CA LEU A 186 -12.67 21.31 -3.85
C LEU A 186 -12.44 21.60 -5.34
N THR A 187 -12.79 22.80 -5.77
CA THR A 187 -12.78 23.21 -7.19
C THR A 187 -11.78 24.34 -7.45
N ASN A 188 -11.38 24.51 -8.71
CA ASN A 188 -10.51 25.61 -9.16
C ASN A 188 -9.09 25.61 -8.57
N ILE A 189 -8.54 24.43 -8.27
CA ILE A 189 -7.11 24.30 -7.93
C ILE A 189 -6.30 24.58 -9.19
N PRO A 190 -5.41 25.60 -9.20
CA PRO A 190 -4.54 25.82 -10.34
C PRO A 190 -3.54 24.69 -10.45
N LEU A 191 -3.59 23.93 -11.54
CA LEU A 191 -2.57 22.94 -11.84
C LEU A 191 -1.28 23.63 -12.32
N PRO A 192 -0.09 23.17 -11.90
CA PRO A 192 1.16 23.67 -12.45
C PRO A 192 1.20 23.44 -13.97
N ARG A 193 1.86 24.36 -14.70
CA ARG A 193 1.96 24.22 -16.16
C ARG A 193 2.76 22.98 -16.51
N ILE A 194 2.08 21.99 -17.07
CA ILE A 194 2.70 20.74 -17.51
C ILE A 194 3.45 21.03 -18.81
N SER A 195 4.74 20.66 -18.85
CA SER A 195 5.52 20.69 -20.09
C SER A 195 5.26 19.41 -20.89
N PRO A 196 5.20 19.44 -22.24
CA PRO A 196 5.00 18.24 -23.05
C PRO A 196 6.05 17.14 -22.83
N SER A 197 7.20 17.48 -22.24
CA SER A 197 8.28 16.56 -21.86
C SER A 197 8.08 15.85 -20.53
N GLN A 198 7.06 16.20 -19.73
CA GLN A 198 6.71 15.54 -18.47
C GLN A 198 5.20 15.25 -18.49
N PRO A 199 4.76 14.15 -19.12
CA PRO A 199 3.35 13.88 -19.35
C PRO A 199 2.58 13.42 -18.11
N VAL A 200 3.28 13.11 -17.00
CA VAL A 200 2.68 12.56 -15.79
C VAL A 200 2.71 13.60 -14.67
N PHE A 201 1.57 13.80 -14.01
CA PHE A 201 1.48 14.53 -12.75
C PHE A 201 0.77 13.65 -11.74
N SER A 202 1.23 13.67 -10.48
CA SER A 202 0.56 13.01 -9.35
C SER A 202 -0.05 14.07 -8.45
N PHE A 203 -1.15 13.72 -7.80
CA PHE A 203 -1.77 14.54 -6.77
C PHE A 203 -1.99 13.69 -5.54
N ARG A 204 -2.17 14.35 -4.39
CA ARG A 204 -2.48 13.71 -3.12
C ARG A 204 -3.78 14.28 -2.62
N CYS A 205 -4.71 13.41 -2.27
CA CYS A 205 -5.95 13.76 -1.62
C CYS A 205 -5.95 13.16 -0.22
N CYS A 206 -6.50 13.88 0.75
CA CYS A 206 -6.65 13.42 2.12
C CYS A 206 -8.06 13.82 2.60
N PRO A 207 -9.08 12.97 2.35
CA PRO A 207 -10.38 13.16 2.96
C PRO A 207 -10.31 12.80 4.44
N VAL A 208 -10.93 13.63 5.28
CA VAL A 208 -11.21 13.30 6.68
C VAL A 208 -12.69 13.06 6.79
N VAL A 209 -13.05 11.86 7.24
CA VAL A 209 -14.43 11.37 7.31
C VAL A 209 -14.71 10.88 8.71
N ASP A 210 -15.84 11.33 9.27
CA ASP A 210 -16.37 10.79 10.52
C ASP A 210 -17.16 9.52 10.20
N ALA A 211 -16.64 8.36 10.59
CA ALA A 211 -17.23 7.08 10.26
C ALA A 211 -17.65 6.31 11.51
N MET A 212 -18.96 6.20 11.70
CA MET A 212 -19.58 5.20 12.55
C MET A 212 -20.00 3.98 11.70
N GLY A 213 -19.04 3.28 11.09
CA GLY A 213 -19.32 2.10 10.25
C GLY A 213 -18.18 1.75 9.28
N PRO A 214 -18.32 0.69 8.46
CA PRO A 214 -17.36 0.40 7.39
C PRO A 214 -17.27 1.61 6.46
N LEU A 215 -16.05 2.12 6.30
CA LEU A 215 -15.72 3.25 5.46
C LEU A 215 -15.92 2.85 4.00
N SER A 216 -16.95 3.39 3.34
CA SER A 216 -17.02 3.42 1.88
C SER A 216 -17.21 4.82 1.37
N PHE A 217 -16.20 5.36 0.68
CA PHE A 217 -16.27 6.67 0.04
C PHE A 217 -15.58 6.61 -1.33
N GLU A 218 -16.18 7.24 -2.33
CA GLU A 218 -15.61 7.34 -3.68
C GLU A 218 -14.92 8.70 -3.81
N ILE A 219 -13.66 8.70 -4.27
CA ILE A 219 -12.96 9.94 -4.63
C ILE A 219 -13.03 10.08 -6.15
N GLU A 220 -13.82 11.04 -6.60
CA GLU A 220 -13.86 11.45 -8.00
C GLU A 220 -12.88 12.60 -8.24
N ASN A 221 -11.91 12.38 -9.13
CA ASN A 221 -10.95 13.39 -9.54
C ASN A 221 -11.33 13.95 -10.92
N CYS A 222 -11.80 15.19 -10.95
CA CYS A 222 -12.21 15.87 -12.18
C CYS A 222 -11.14 16.85 -12.64
N PHE A 223 -10.58 16.61 -13.82
CA PHE A 223 -9.57 17.45 -14.45
C PHE A 223 -10.16 18.20 -15.63
N ARG A 224 -9.82 19.49 -15.73
CA ARG A 224 -10.11 20.30 -16.92
C ARG A 224 -8.79 20.79 -17.51
N PHE A 225 -8.45 20.27 -18.69
CA PHE A 225 -7.28 20.70 -19.44
C PHE A 225 -7.72 21.79 -20.42
N VAL A 226 -7.03 22.93 -20.43
CA VAL A 226 -7.29 24.04 -21.35
C VAL A 226 -6.06 24.27 -22.22
N ASP A 227 -6.24 24.25 -23.54
CA ASP A 227 -5.15 24.49 -24.50
C ASP A 227 -4.84 25.99 -24.68
N ARG A 228 -3.81 26.30 -25.47
CA ARG A 228 -3.39 27.69 -25.75
C ARG A 228 -4.42 28.50 -26.56
N LEU A 229 -5.35 27.82 -27.23
CA LEU A 229 -6.41 28.43 -28.03
C LEU A 229 -7.71 28.62 -27.23
N GLY A 230 -7.75 28.15 -25.97
CA GLY A 230 -8.91 28.22 -25.09
C GLY A 230 -9.88 27.06 -25.23
N ASN A 231 -9.55 26.01 -26.00
CA ASN A 231 -10.33 24.78 -26.02
C ASN A 231 -10.10 24.02 -24.73
N HIS A 232 -11.11 23.27 -24.26
CA HIS A 232 -10.99 22.48 -23.05
C HIS A 232 -11.45 21.04 -23.22
N VAL A 233 -10.84 20.14 -22.45
CA VAL A 233 -11.20 18.74 -22.31
C VAL A 233 -11.41 18.46 -20.83
N GLU A 234 -12.51 17.79 -20.50
CA GLU A 234 -12.79 17.30 -19.15
C GLU A 234 -12.46 15.82 -19.08
N TYR A 235 -11.75 15.43 -18.03
CA TYR A 235 -11.38 14.05 -17.73
C TYR A 235 -11.79 13.75 -16.30
N VAL A 236 -12.51 12.65 -16.08
CA VAL A 236 -12.94 12.22 -14.76
C VAL A 236 -12.27 10.89 -14.48
N ASP A 237 -11.47 10.87 -13.42
CA ASP A 237 -10.89 9.66 -12.88
C ASP A 237 -11.62 9.30 -11.59
N SER A 238 -12.47 8.28 -11.66
CA SER A 238 -13.16 7.73 -10.49
C SER A 238 -12.29 6.61 -9.91
N VAL A 239 -11.63 6.89 -8.79
CA VAL A 239 -11.04 5.82 -7.98
C VAL A 239 -12.19 5.25 -7.16
N ARG A 240 -12.81 4.20 -7.70
CA ARG A 240 -13.73 3.35 -6.95
C ARG A 240 -12.90 2.37 -6.16
N ASP A 241 -12.96 2.44 -4.84
CA ASP A 241 -12.99 1.25 -4.01
C ASP A 241 -13.50 1.61 -2.61
N PHE A 242 -14.28 0.67 -2.05
CA PHE A 242 -14.58 0.35 -0.64
C PHE A 242 -15.87 -0.47 -0.58
#